data_AF-A0A920HTZ6-F1
#
_entry.id   AF-A0A920HTZ6-F1
#
_cell.length_a   1.000
_cell.length_b   1.000
_cell.length_c   1.000
_cell.angle_alpha   90.00
_cell.angle_beta   90.00
_cell.angle_gamma   90.00
#
_symmetry.space_group_name_H-M   'P 1'
#
loop_
_entity.id
_entity.type
_entity.pdbx_description
1 polymer ?
#
loop_
_entity_poly.entity_id
_entity_poly.type
_entity_poly.pdbx_seq_one_letter_code
_entity_poly.pdbx_strand_id
1 'polypeptide(L)' 'MIKNSKEIGPNHYRETFGRYFEDFQVGDVYDHRPGKTVTEYDNHLFTLMTLNTHPLHFVSEYGKATEFGKNLVVST' A
#
# COMPACT_ATOMS: atom_id res chain seq x y z
N MET A 1 -10.73 10.35 20.12
CA MET A 1 -9.57 10.28 21.05
C MET A 1 -8.33 10.45 20.20
N ILE A 2 -7.72 11.65 20.21
CA ILE A 2 -6.48 11.90 19.46
C ILE A 2 -5.35 11.28 20.27
N LYS A 3 -4.63 10.34 19.66
CA LYS A 3 -3.41 9.82 20.26
C LYS A 3 -2.26 10.66 19.71
N ASN A 4 -1.53 11.34 20.59
CA ASN A 4 -0.32 12.06 20.21
C ASN A 4 0.58 11.16 19.36
N SER A 5 0.96 11.61 18.18
CA SER A 5 1.90 10.92 17.30
C SER A 5 3.21 10.70 18.04
N LYS A 6 3.72 9.46 18.02
CA LYS A 6 4.96 9.15 18.72
C LYS A 6 6.13 9.61 17.85
N GLU A 7 6.81 10.67 18.27
CA GLU A 7 8.08 11.06 17.66
C GLU A 7 9.11 9.94 17.87
N ILE A 8 9.72 9.50 16.77
CA ILE A 8 10.73 8.44 16.71
C ILE A 8 12.08 8.93 16.17
N GLY A 9 12.12 10.18 15.69
CA GLY A 9 13.31 10.89 15.24
C GLY A 9 12.96 12.35 14.90
N PRO A 10 13.96 13.19 14.57
CA PRO A 10 13.72 14.58 14.20
C PRO A 10 12.75 14.67 13.02
N ASN A 11 11.60 15.30 13.21
CA ASN A 11 10.50 15.38 12.24
C ASN A 11 10.06 14.00 11.71
N HIS A 12 10.22 12.93 12.50
CA HIS A 12 9.83 11.58 12.11
C HIS A 12 8.89 11.00 13.16
N TYR A 13 7.67 10.71 12.73
CA TYR A 13 6.59 10.28 13.60
C TYR A 13 6.12 8.89 13.21
N ARG A 14 5.82 8.07 14.22
CA ARG A 14 5.01 6.88 14.03
C ARG A 14 3.54 7.27 14.06
N GLU A 15 2.82 6.91 13.01
CA GLU A 15 1.42 7.24 12.84
C GLU A 15 0.57 6.74 14.03
N THR A 16 -0.37 7.61 14.41
CA THR A 16 -1.48 7.35 15.31
C THR A 16 -2.78 7.86 14.66
N PHE A 17 -3.94 7.51 15.22
CA PHE A 17 -5.22 7.94 14.66
C PHE A 17 -5.43 9.45 14.76
N GLY A 18 -5.47 10.10 13.59
CA GLY A 18 -5.90 11.49 13.40
C GLY A 18 -4.88 12.54 13.86
N ARG A 19 -4.68 13.57 13.05
CA ARG A 19 -3.95 14.81 13.38
C ARG A 19 -4.76 16.00 12.87
N TYR A 20 -4.55 17.18 13.46
CA TYR A 20 -5.09 18.42 12.94
C TYR A 20 -4.16 19.02 11.89
N PHE A 21 -4.68 19.96 11.09
CA PHE A 21 -3.90 20.64 10.06
C PHE A 21 -2.67 21.36 10.66
N GLU A 22 -2.83 21.92 11.85
CA GLU A 22 -1.81 22.69 12.56
C GLU A 22 -0.68 21.82 13.13
N ASP A 23 -0.86 20.49 13.18
CA ASP A 23 0.13 19.55 13.69
C ASP A 23 1.19 19.16 12.65
N PHE A 24 0.99 19.52 11.38
CA PHE A 24 1.87 19.17 10.27
C PHE A 24 2.94 20.24 10.04
N GLN A 25 4.17 19.81 9.82
CA GLN A 25 5.28 20.66 9.41
C GLN A 25 5.91 20.14 8.10
N VAL A 26 6.41 21.08 7.28
CA VAL A 26 7.09 20.72 6.03
C VAL A 26 8.35 19.91 6.36
N GLY A 27 8.47 18.74 5.75
CA GLY A 27 9.58 17.82 5.98
C GLY A 27 9.28 16.72 6.99
N ASP A 28 8.09 16.69 7.59
CA ASP A 28 7.68 15.57 8.44
C ASP A 28 7.63 14.25 7.65
N VAL A 29 8.15 13.19 8.27
CA VAL A 29 8.09 11.80 7.80
C VAL A 29 7.17 11.01 8.72
N TYR A 30 6.29 10.20 8.15
CA TYR A 30 5.31 9.40 8.90
C TYR A 30 5.42 7.91 8.58
N ASP A 31 5.73 7.09 9.59
CA ASP A 31 5.65 5.63 9.52
C ASP A 31 4.19 5.19 9.69
N HIS A 32 3.49 4.91 8.58
CA HIS A 32 2.14 4.35 8.59
C HIS A 32 2.13 2.89 9.09
N ARG A 33 1.17 2.52 9.95
CA ARG A 33 1.04 1.17 10.51
C ARG A 33 -0.42 0.73 10.66
N PRO A 34 -0.71 -0.58 10.48
CA PRO A 34 0.24 -1.67 10.19
C PRO A 34 0.60 -1.75 8.70
N GLY A 35 1.78 -2.30 8.40
CA GLY A 35 2.05 -2.76 7.04
C GLY A 35 1.11 -3.91 6.68
N LYS A 36 0.71 -4.00 5.41
CA LYS A 36 -0.11 -5.10 4.87
C LYS A 36 0.70 -5.88 3.84
N THR A 37 0.89 -7.18 4.08
CA THR A 37 1.39 -8.09 3.05
C THR A 37 0.34 -8.19 1.94
N VAL A 38 0.73 -7.89 0.72
CA VAL A 38 -0.11 -8.11 -0.47
C VAL A 38 0.01 -9.57 -0.87
N THR A 39 -1.13 -10.26 -0.85
CA THR A 39 -1.25 -11.66 -1.29
C THR A 39 -1.80 -11.73 -2.71
N GLU A 40 -1.71 -12.91 -3.32
CA GLU A 40 -2.32 -13.14 -4.63
C GLU A 40 -3.83 -12.89 -4.62
N TYR A 41 -4.51 -13.28 -3.53
CA TYR A 41 -5.94 -13.02 -3.35
C TYR A 41 -6.27 -11.52 -3.38
N ASP A 42 -5.49 -10.70 -2.65
CA ASP A 42 -5.69 -9.24 -2.64
C ASP A 42 -5.56 -8.67 -4.07
N ASN A 43 -4.58 -9.16 -4.83
CA ASN A 43 -4.32 -8.70 -6.20
C ASN A 43 -5.47 -9.07 -7.15
N HIS A 44 -5.90 -10.33 -7.14
CA HIS A 44 -7.00 -10.81 -7.97
C HIS A 44 -8.29 -10.08 -7.62
N LEU A 45 -8.59 -9.94 -6.32
CA LEU A 45 -9.77 -9.22 -5.85
C LEU A 45 -9.78 -7.79 -6.37
N PHE A 46 -8.71 -7.02 -6.19
CA PHE A 46 -8.66 -5.62 -6.63
C PHE A 46 -8.74 -5.51 -8.16
N THR A 47 -8.06 -6.38 -8.89
CA THR A 47 -8.10 -6.41 -10.36
C THR A 47 -9.52 -6.59 -10.86
N LEU A 48 -10.25 -7.56 -10.31
CA LEU A 48 -11.62 -7.87 -10.73
C LEU A 48 -12.62 -6.82 -10.25
N MET A 49 -12.44 -6.23 -9.06
CA MET A 49 -13.27 -5.11 -8.56
C MET A 49 -13.15 -3.87 -9.44
N THR A 50 -11.97 -3.62 -10.01
CA THR A 50 -11.70 -2.47 -10.87
C THR A 50 -11.88 -2.76 -12.36
N LEU A 51 -12.36 -3.96 -12.71
CA LEU A 51 -12.58 -4.42 -14.09
C LEU A 51 -11.33 -4.32 -14.98
N ASN A 52 -10.14 -4.45 -14.41
CA ASN A 52 -8.93 -4.59 -15.22
C ASN A 52 -8.90 -6.00 -15.82
N THR A 53 -9.01 -6.09 -17.15
CA THR A 53 -9.13 -7.36 -17.87
C THR A 53 -7.78 -7.95 -18.31
N HIS A 54 -6.66 -7.29 -17.99
CA HIS A 54 -5.35 -7.75 -18.44
C HIS A 54 -4.92 -9.01 -17.66
N PRO A 55 -4.67 -10.15 -18.32
CA PRO A 55 -4.47 -11.45 -17.66
C PRO A 55 -3.20 -11.51 -16.80
N LEU A 56 -2.24 -10.61 -17.01
CA LEU A 56 -1.01 -10.50 -16.23
C LEU A 56 -1.24 -10.38 -14.71
N HIS A 57 -2.40 -9.90 -14.30
CA HIS A 57 -2.69 -9.68 -12.88
C HIS A 57 -3.35 -10.88 -12.19
N PHE A 58 -3.94 -11.81 -12.95
CA PHE A 58 -4.75 -12.90 -12.37
C PHE A 58 -4.60 -14.29 -13.02
N VAL A 59 -3.84 -14.42 -14.11
CA VAL A 59 -3.60 -15.70 -14.78
C VAL A 59 -2.13 -16.08 -14.62
N SER A 60 -1.86 -17.01 -13.70
CA SER A 60 -0.48 -17.43 -13.35
C SER A 60 0.30 -17.97 -14.55
N GLU A 61 -0.34 -18.73 -15.45
CA GLU A 61 0.30 -19.23 -16.68
C GLU A 61 0.71 -18.10 -17.62
N TYR A 62 -0.07 -17.02 -17.69
CA TYR A 62 0.31 -15.83 -18.45
C TYR A 62 1.52 -15.16 -17.82
N GLY A 63 1.52 -14.98 -16.49
CA GLY A 63 2.64 -14.40 -15.74
C GLY A 63 3.96 -15.16 -15.93
N LYS A 64 3.93 -16.50 -15.98
CA LYS A 64 5.13 -17.35 -16.23
C LYS A 64 5.81 -17.06 -17.56
N ALA A 65 5.04 -16.67 -18.58
CA ALA A 65 5.57 -16.36 -19.91
C ALA A 65 6.15 -14.93 -20.02
N THR A 66 5.96 -14.09 -19.00
CA THR A 66 6.51 -12.72 -18.94
C THR A 66 7.88 -12.68 -18.26
N GLU A 67 8.58 -11.56 -18.39
CA GLU A 67 9.85 -11.32 -17.69
C GLU A 67 9.75 -11.41 -16.16
N PHE A 68 8.55 -11.21 -15.60
CA PHE A 68 8.31 -11.27 -14.15
C PHE A 68 8.21 -12.71 -13.62
N GLY A 69 7.86 -13.67 -14.49
CA GLY A 69 7.66 -15.08 -14.13
C GLY A 69 6.50 -15.37 -13.16
N LYS A 70 5.67 -14.37 -12.85
CA LYS A 70 4.54 -14.44 -11.92
C LYS A 70 3.52 -13.32 -12.20
N ASN A 71 2.37 -13.40 -11.55
CA ASN A 71 1.37 -12.33 -11.60
C ASN A 71 1.96 -11.00 -11.10
N LEU A 72 1.75 -9.92 -11.85
CA LEU A 72 2.17 -8.57 -11.46
C LEU A 72 1.06 -7.91 -10.63
N VAL A 73 1.44 -7.20 -9.58
CA VAL A 73 0.47 -6.46 -8.75
C VAL A 73 -0.19 -5.39 -9.60
N VAL A 74 -1.52 -5.40 -9.63
CA VAL A 74 -2.32 -4.49 -10.44
C VAL A 74 -2.08 -3.04 -10.03
N SER A 75 -1.88 -2.21 -11.05
CA SER A 75 -1.93 -0.76 -10.95
C SER A 75 -2.95 -0.24 -11.96
N THR A 76 -3.43 0.99 -11.74
CA THR A 76 -4.20 1.74 -12.74
C THR A 76 -3.28 2.50 -13.66
#